data_AF-A0A1V2QSJ8-F1
#
_entry.id   AF-A0A1V2QSJ8-F1
#
_cell.length_a   1.000
_cell.length_b   1.000
_cell.length_c   1.000
_cell.angle_alpha   90.00
_cell.angle_beta   90.00
_cell.angle_gamma   90.00
#
_symmetry.space_group_name_H-M   'P 1'
#
loop_
_entity.id
_entity.type
_entity.pdbx_description
1 polymer ?
#
loop_
_entity_poly.entity_id
_entity_poly.type
_entity_poly.pdbx_seq_one_letter_code
_entity_poly.pdbx_strand_id
1 'polypeptide(L)'
;QPGTDFRDAVAVAMVLREVLDELGITGYPKTSGGRGVHVAVRIRPEWDFVDVRHAVIALAREVERRVPDKATTSWWKEDRGERVFLDFNQAARDRTIASAWSVRGTPRATVSTPVTWERLSTVDPGDFDVFTVPKYLADNGDPHVGLDDEAFGIETLLEWYEADGRGEMPYPPDYPKMPGEPMRVQPSRKRN
;
A
#
# COMPACT_ATOMS: atom_id res chain seq x y z
N GLN A 1 3.84 10.93 -5.83
CA GLN A 1 5.15 11.57 -6.08
C GLN A 1 4.91 13.00 -6.56
N PRO A 2 5.91 13.90 -6.68
CA PRO A 2 5.75 15.08 -7.52
C PRO A 2 5.35 14.66 -8.95
N GLY A 3 4.50 15.42 -9.62
CA GLY A 3 3.99 15.08 -10.95
C GLY A 3 2.90 14.00 -11.01
N THR A 4 2.53 13.40 -9.86
CA THR A 4 1.41 12.43 -9.78
C THR A 4 0.35 12.85 -8.75
N ASP A 5 -0.86 12.36 -8.95
CA ASP A 5 -2.04 12.66 -8.13
C ASP A 5 -2.78 11.40 -7.66
N PHE A 6 -4.01 11.60 -7.15
CA PHE A 6 -4.85 10.51 -6.66
C PHE A 6 -5.32 9.57 -7.79
N ARG A 7 -5.57 10.07 -9.00
CA ARG A 7 -6.01 9.24 -10.13
C ARG A 7 -4.88 8.32 -10.59
N ASP A 8 -3.63 8.78 -10.55
CA ASP A 8 -2.47 7.90 -10.77
C ASP A 8 -2.41 6.78 -9.73
N ALA A 9 -2.62 7.12 -8.45
CA ALA A 9 -2.65 6.12 -7.37
C ALA A 9 -3.79 5.11 -7.54
N VAL A 10 -4.97 5.55 -7.99
CA VAL A 10 -6.10 4.68 -8.32
C VAL A 10 -5.74 3.76 -9.49
N ALA A 11 -5.13 4.27 -10.57
CA ALA A 11 -4.74 3.44 -11.70
C ALA A 11 -3.78 2.31 -11.29
N VAL A 12 -2.80 2.60 -10.44
CA VAL A 12 -1.89 1.58 -9.89
C VAL A 12 -2.62 0.63 -8.92
N ALA A 13 -3.55 1.14 -8.12
CA ALA A 13 -4.36 0.31 -7.22
C ALA A 13 -5.25 -0.68 -7.98
N MET A 14 -5.73 -0.34 -9.19
CA MET A 14 -6.50 -1.27 -10.02
C MET A 14 -5.64 -2.44 -10.53
N VAL A 15 -4.39 -2.19 -10.91
CA VAL A 15 -3.45 -3.28 -11.24
C VAL A 15 -3.14 -4.12 -10.00
N LEU A 16 -2.99 -3.49 -8.82
CA LEU A 16 -2.87 -4.23 -7.57
C LEU A 16 -4.08 -5.15 -7.32
N ARG A 17 -5.31 -4.67 -7.59
CA ARG A 17 -6.53 -5.51 -7.50
C ARG A 17 -6.42 -6.73 -8.39
N GLU A 18 -6.01 -6.57 -9.65
CA GLU A 18 -5.85 -7.69 -10.59
C GLU A 18 -4.84 -8.73 -10.07
N VAL A 19 -3.70 -8.30 -9.52
CA VAL A 19 -2.71 -9.21 -8.93
C VAL A 19 -3.28 -9.95 -7.70
N LEU A 20 -4.04 -9.25 -6.86
CA LEU A 20 -4.69 -9.87 -5.70
C LEU A 20 -5.77 -10.87 -6.13
N ASP A 21 -6.57 -10.54 -7.15
CA ASP A 21 -7.61 -11.42 -7.69
C ASP A 21 -7.00 -12.72 -8.26
N GLU A 22 -5.85 -12.63 -8.95
CA GLU A 22 -5.10 -13.80 -9.44
C GLU A 22 -4.56 -14.69 -8.31
N LEU A 23 -4.22 -14.10 -7.17
CA LEU A 23 -3.81 -14.81 -5.96
C LEU A 23 -5.01 -15.37 -5.16
N GLY A 24 -6.24 -15.03 -5.55
CA GLY A 24 -7.44 -15.36 -4.79
C GLY A 24 -7.55 -14.59 -3.46
N ILE A 25 -6.89 -13.43 -3.36
CA ILE A 25 -6.83 -12.61 -2.15
C ILE A 25 -7.78 -11.41 -2.28
N THR A 26 -8.61 -11.18 -1.26
CA THR A 26 -9.48 -9.99 -1.25
C THR A 26 -8.77 -8.80 -0.60
N GLY A 27 -8.61 -7.72 -1.37
CA GLY A 27 -8.12 -6.42 -0.87
C GLY A 27 -9.24 -5.43 -0.57
N TYR A 28 -9.03 -4.56 0.42
CA TYR A 28 -9.99 -3.57 0.91
C TYR A 28 -9.42 -2.14 0.79
N PRO A 29 -9.82 -1.37 -0.24
CA PRO A 29 -9.23 -0.06 -0.52
C PRO A 29 -9.83 1.06 0.34
N LYS A 30 -9.01 2.05 0.65
CA LYS A 30 -9.46 3.32 1.24
C LYS A 30 -8.68 4.49 0.67
N THR A 31 -9.32 5.65 0.62
CA THR A 31 -8.56 6.90 0.42
C THR A 31 -7.65 7.11 1.62
N SER A 32 -6.44 7.64 1.40
CA SER A 32 -5.56 8.04 2.50
C SER A 32 -6.06 9.31 3.23
N GLY A 33 -7.00 10.06 2.63
CA GLY A 33 -7.33 11.45 2.99
C GLY A 33 -6.29 12.46 2.50
N GLY A 34 -5.23 12.01 1.82
CA GLY A 34 -4.29 12.84 1.07
C GLY A 34 -4.35 12.50 -0.42
N ARG A 35 -3.18 12.33 -1.07
CA ARG A 35 -3.09 12.02 -2.51
C ARG A 35 -2.99 10.52 -2.85
N GLY A 36 -3.00 9.64 -1.85
CA GLY A 36 -2.76 8.20 -2.05
C GLY A 36 -3.95 7.31 -1.72
N VAL A 37 -3.81 6.03 -2.09
CA VAL A 37 -4.71 4.93 -1.77
C VAL A 37 -3.99 3.97 -0.84
N HIS A 38 -4.68 3.45 0.17
CA HIS A 38 -4.21 2.30 0.96
C HIS A 38 -5.12 1.11 0.66
N VAL A 39 -4.55 -0.09 0.56
CA VAL A 39 -5.31 -1.34 0.40
C VAL A 39 -4.94 -2.26 1.57
N ALA A 40 -5.93 -2.67 2.35
CA ALA A 40 -5.76 -3.62 3.44
C ALA A 40 -6.04 -5.04 2.95
N VAL A 41 -5.29 -6.01 3.45
CA VAL A 41 -5.52 -7.44 3.24
C VAL A 41 -5.46 -8.12 4.60
N ARG A 42 -6.47 -8.93 4.93
CA ARG A 42 -6.48 -9.73 6.15
C ARG A 42 -5.68 -11.00 5.91
N ILE A 43 -4.62 -11.20 6.69
CA ILE A 43 -3.77 -12.40 6.62
C ILE A 43 -3.88 -13.22 7.89
N ARG A 44 -3.56 -14.51 7.81
CA ARG A 44 -3.39 -15.35 9.01
C ARG A 44 -2.21 -14.82 9.83
N PRO A 45 -2.28 -14.82 11.18
CA PRO A 45 -1.21 -14.31 12.03
C PRO A 45 -0.09 -15.36 12.21
N GLU A 46 0.45 -15.88 11.10
CA GLU A 46 1.45 -16.96 11.06
C GLU A 46 2.87 -16.45 10.76
N TRP A 47 3.00 -15.19 10.35
CA TRP A 47 4.23 -14.58 9.86
C TRP A 47 4.67 -13.39 10.70
N ASP A 48 5.97 -13.16 10.77
CA ASP A 48 6.53 -11.98 11.42
C ASP A 48 6.57 -10.76 10.48
N PHE A 49 7.08 -9.62 10.98
CA PHE A 49 7.19 -8.39 10.18
C PHE A 49 8.14 -8.52 8.98
N VAL A 50 9.15 -9.39 9.06
CA VAL A 50 10.12 -9.58 7.97
C VAL A 50 9.45 -10.34 6.84
N ASP A 51 8.81 -11.46 7.15
CA ASP A 51 8.06 -12.28 6.19
C ASP A 51 6.96 -11.46 5.50
N VAL A 52 6.14 -10.74 6.26
CA VAL A 52 5.07 -9.89 5.69
C VAL A 52 5.66 -8.81 4.78
N ARG A 53 6.80 -8.22 5.15
CA ARG A 53 7.46 -7.22 4.31
C ARG A 53 8.03 -7.83 3.02
N HIS A 54 8.57 -9.04 3.05
CA HIS A 54 9.03 -9.76 1.85
C HIS A 54 7.87 -10.04 0.90
N ALA A 55 6.73 -10.51 1.41
CA ALA A 55 5.52 -10.69 0.62
C ALA A 55 5.05 -9.37 -0.03
N VAL A 56 5.06 -8.26 0.72
CA VAL A 56 4.70 -6.93 0.18
C VAL A 56 5.71 -6.43 -0.86
N ILE A 57 7.00 -6.72 -0.72
CA ILE A 57 8.02 -6.42 -1.74
C ILE A 57 7.73 -7.18 -3.03
N ALA A 58 7.47 -8.48 -2.95
CA ALA A 58 7.14 -9.31 -4.11
C ALA A 58 5.89 -8.80 -4.83
N LEU A 59 4.83 -8.51 -4.05
CA LEU A 59 3.59 -7.93 -4.57
C LEU A 59 3.84 -6.59 -5.27
N ALA A 60 4.61 -5.69 -4.65
CA ALA A 60 4.93 -4.39 -5.22
C ALA A 60 5.77 -4.49 -6.50
N ARG A 61 6.72 -5.44 -6.55
CA ARG A 61 7.53 -5.73 -7.73
C ARG A 61 6.69 -6.26 -8.89
N GLU A 62 5.72 -7.13 -8.61
CA GLU A 62 4.83 -7.65 -9.65
C GLU A 62 3.91 -6.55 -10.21
N VAL A 63 3.38 -5.68 -9.36
CA VAL A 63 2.63 -4.49 -9.81
C VAL A 63 3.51 -3.57 -10.64
N GLU A 64 4.73 -3.23 -10.18
CA GLU A 64 5.68 -2.42 -10.96
C GLU A 64 6.03 -3.06 -12.31
N ARG A 65 6.16 -4.39 -12.39
CA ARG A 65 6.42 -5.11 -13.64
C ARG A 65 5.29 -4.96 -14.66
N ARG A 66 4.03 -4.95 -14.21
CA ARG A 66 2.85 -4.82 -15.07
C ARG A 66 2.61 -3.39 -15.55
N VAL A 67 3.00 -2.40 -14.76
CA VAL A 67 2.78 -0.97 -15.02
C VAL A 67 4.05 -0.15 -14.72
N PRO A 68 5.17 -0.42 -15.43
CA PRO A 68 6.47 0.17 -15.12
C PRO A 68 6.54 1.67 -15.43
N ASP A 69 5.65 2.17 -16.27
CA ASP A 69 5.50 3.57 -16.65
C ASP A 69 4.75 4.40 -15.60
N LYS A 70 3.96 3.78 -14.71
CA LYS A 70 3.18 4.49 -13.68
C LYS A 70 3.49 4.08 -12.25
N ALA A 71 4.09 2.92 -12.01
CA ALA A 71 4.43 2.44 -10.67
C ALA A 71 5.95 2.34 -10.49
N THR A 72 6.40 2.46 -9.25
CA THR A 72 7.79 2.18 -8.91
C THR A 72 8.02 1.70 -7.49
N THR A 73 9.00 0.83 -7.30
CA THR A 73 9.55 0.45 -5.98
C THR A 73 10.88 1.14 -5.68
N SER A 74 11.33 2.09 -6.51
CA SER A 74 12.64 2.72 -6.30
C SER A 74 12.70 3.50 -4.98
N TRP A 75 13.67 3.13 -4.15
CA TRP A 75 13.86 3.71 -2.83
C TRP A 75 14.26 5.19 -2.90
N TRP A 76 15.15 5.55 -3.83
CA TRP A 76 15.64 6.92 -4.01
C TRP A 76 14.60 7.77 -4.71
N LYS A 77 14.27 8.94 -4.14
CA LYS A 77 13.23 9.83 -4.70
C LYS A 77 13.59 10.31 -6.10
N GLU A 78 14.88 10.58 -6.33
CA GLU A 78 15.44 10.98 -7.62
C GLU A 78 15.20 9.96 -8.74
N ASP A 79 15.10 8.67 -8.40
CA ASP A 79 14.94 7.58 -9.36
C ASP A 79 13.47 7.24 -9.64
N ARG A 80 12.52 7.89 -8.94
CA ARG A 80 11.08 7.59 -9.07
C ARG A 80 10.44 8.25 -10.28
N GLY A 81 10.93 9.42 -10.70
CA GLY A 81 10.27 10.24 -11.73
C GLY A 81 8.79 10.52 -11.38
N GLU A 82 7.94 10.59 -12.40
CA GLU A 82 6.48 10.80 -12.27
C GLU A 82 5.71 9.49 -12.14
N ARG A 83 6.17 8.59 -11.26
CA ARG A 83 5.54 7.29 -10.99
C ARG A 83 5.03 7.20 -9.56
N VAL A 84 3.94 6.49 -9.34
CA VAL A 84 3.41 6.16 -8.01
C VAL A 84 4.39 5.24 -7.30
N PHE A 85 4.80 5.63 -6.09
CA PHE A 85 5.69 4.79 -5.28
C PHE A 85 4.87 3.79 -4.47
N LEU A 86 5.15 2.51 -4.66
CA LEU A 86 4.61 1.42 -3.85
C LEU A 86 5.47 1.29 -2.59
N ASP A 87 5.00 1.87 -1.49
CA ASP A 87 5.77 1.98 -0.24
C ASP A 87 5.77 0.66 0.55
N PHE A 88 6.60 -0.29 0.10
CA PHE A 88 6.78 -1.59 0.75
C PHE A 88 7.28 -1.49 2.20
N ASN A 89 7.90 -0.36 2.59
CA ASN A 89 8.37 -0.17 3.96
C ASN A 89 7.23 0.14 4.94
N GLN A 90 5.99 0.34 4.49
CA GLN A 90 4.82 0.43 5.39
C GLN A 90 4.49 -0.90 6.08
N ALA A 91 5.03 -2.02 5.60
CA ALA A 91 4.93 -3.32 6.26
C ALA A 91 5.97 -3.54 7.36
N ALA A 92 6.94 -2.63 7.52
CA ALA A 92 7.89 -2.69 8.64
C ALA A 92 7.19 -2.33 9.96
N ARG A 93 7.85 -2.61 11.10
CA ARG A 93 7.38 -2.22 12.43
C ARG A 93 7.39 -0.69 12.57
N ASP A 94 6.56 -0.14 13.46
CA ASP A 94 6.61 1.28 13.86
C ASP A 94 6.51 2.28 12.68
N ARG A 95 5.62 1.96 11.74
CA ARG A 95 5.32 2.80 10.58
C ARG A 95 3.99 3.51 10.76
N THR A 96 3.93 4.75 10.31
CA THR A 96 2.71 5.56 10.42
C THR A 96 1.73 5.21 9.30
N ILE A 97 0.57 4.69 9.68
CA ILE A 97 -0.56 4.43 8.80
C ILE A 97 -1.81 5.03 9.44
N ALA A 98 -2.45 5.98 8.76
CA ALA A 98 -3.73 6.51 9.20
C ALA A 98 -4.79 5.38 9.17
N SER A 99 -5.50 5.18 10.28
CA SER A 99 -6.55 4.17 10.38
C SER A 99 -7.71 4.48 9.44
N ALA A 100 -8.53 3.48 9.13
CA ALA A 100 -9.84 3.73 8.53
C ALA A 100 -10.63 4.73 9.38
N TRP A 101 -11.38 5.61 8.72
CA TRP A 101 -12.23 6.65 9.30
C TRP A 101 -11.49 7.74 10.11
N SER A 102 -10.16 7.74 10.15
CA SER A 102 -9.40 8.79 10.84
C SER A 102 -9.37 10.10 10.06
N VAL A 103 -9.56 11.20 10.79
CA VAL A 103 -9.35 12.56 10.27
C VAL A 103 -7.85 12.78 10.03
N ARG A 104 -7.53 13.50 8.97
CA ARG A 104 -6.17 13.92 8.60
C ARG A 104 -5.97 15.38 8.96
N GLY A 105 -4.72 15.74 9.31
CA GLY A 105 -4.30 17.12 9.55
C GLY A 105 -4.19 17.95 8.25
N THR A 106 -5.26 18.01 7.46
CA THR A 106 -5.39 18.84 6.26
C THR A 106 -6.28 20.05 6.56
N PRO A 107 -6.19 21.17 5.81
CA PRO A 107 -7.05 22.33 6.05
C PRO A 107 -8.55 22.05 5.97
N ARG A 108 -8.94 21.00 5.24
CA ARG A 108 -10.34 20.56 5.10
C ARG A 108 -10.75 19.49 6.11
N ALA A 109 -9.85 19.04 6.99
CA ALA A 109 -10.09 17.89 7.88
C ALA A 109 -10.59 16.66 7.11
N THR A 110 -9.91 16.34 6.01
CA THR A 110 -10.23 15.16 5.18
C THR A 110 -10.11 13.87 5.98
N VAL A 111 -10.83 12.83 5.58
CA VAL A 111 -10.87 11.54 6.28
C VAL A 111 -10.26 10.43 5.42
N SER A 112 -9.48 9.54 6.04
CA SER A 112 -9.05 8.30 5.38
C SER A 112 -10.22 7.33 5.29
N THR A 113 -10.89 7.31 4.13
CA THR A 113 -12.25 6.77 4.02
C THR A 113 -12.26 5.45 3.26
N PRO A 114 -12.72 4.35 3.89
CA PRO A 114 -13.07 3.11 3.20
C PRO A 114 -14.02 3.32 2.04
N VAL A 115 -13.74 2.66 0.92
CA VAL A 115 -14.56 2.67 -0.30
C VAL A 115 -14.57 1.27 -0.90
N THR A 116 -15.57 0.96 -1.73
CA THR A 116 -15.49 -0.24 -2.57
C THR A 116 -14.53 -0.01 -3.73
N TRP A 117 -14.05 -1.08 -4.35
CA TRP A 117 -13.22 -0.96 -5.55
C TRP A 117 -13.93 -0.23 -6.70
N GLU A 118 -15.23 -0.44 -6.86
CA GLU A 118 -16.05 0.19 -7.90
C GLU A 118 -16.07 1.72 -7.70
N ARG A 119 -16.23 2.15 -6.44
CA ARG A 119 -16.23 3.58 -6.08
C ARG A 119 -14.85 4.22 -6.11
N LEU A 120 -13.78 3.46 -5.85
CA LEU A 120 -12.42 4.00 -5.83
C LEU A 120 -12.08 4.76 -7.12
N SER A 121 -12.59 4.28 -8.26
CA SER A 121 -12.39 4.90 -9.58
C SER A 121 -13.10 6.24 -9.78
N THR A 122 -14.15 6.52 -9.00
CA THR A 122 -15.03 7.69 -9.21
C THR A 122 -14.87 8.76 -8.15
N VAL A 123 -14.51 8.40 -6.91
CA VAL A 123 -14.41 9.34 -5.79
C VAL A 123 -13.20 10.26 -5.90
N ASP A 124 -13.25 11.41 -5.23
CA ASP A 124 -12.10 12.25 -4.89
C ASP A 124 -11.87 12.25 -3.37
N PRO A 125 -10.62 12.27 -2.87
CA PRO A 125 -10.36 12.35 -1.43
C PRO A 125 -10.99 13.57 -0.75
N GLY A 126 -11.20 14.67 -1.49
CA GLY A 126 -11.87 15.89 -1.04
C GLY A 126 -13.38 15.76 -0.89
N ASP A 127 -13.99 14.65 -1.33
CA ASP A 127 -15.39 14.32 -1.07
C ASP A 127 -15.60 13.87 0.39
N PHE A 128 -14.51 13.54 1.10
CA PHE A 128 -14.56 12.96 2.43
C PHE A 128 -13.85 13.83 3.46
N ASP A 129 -14.64 14.48 4.30
CA ASP A 129 -14.23 15.25 5.46
C ASP A 129 -15.10 14.95 6.68
N VAL A 130 -14.77 15.56 7.83
CA VAL A 130 -15.47 15.34 9.10
C VAL A 130 -16.98 15.63 9.03
N PHE A 131 -17.44 16.47 8.09
CA PHE A 131 -18.85 16.83 7.95
C PHE A 131 -19.62 15.91 6.99
N THR A 132 -18.94 15.37 5.98
CA THR A 132 -19.54 14.57 4.91
C THR A 132 -19.55 13.08 5.21
N VAL A 133 -18.53 12.57 5.90
CA VAL A 133 -18.36 11.13 6.18
C VAL A 133 -19.51 10.51 6.99
N PRO A 134 -20.10 11.14 8.01
CA PRO A 134 -21.22 10.53 8.74
C PRO A 134 -22.41 10.20 7.83
N LYS A 135 -22.76 11.10 6.90
CA LYS A 135 -23.82 10.86 5.92
C LYS A 135 -23.42 9.76 4.93
N TYR A 136 -22.18 9.81 4.43
CA TYR A 136 -21.67 8.78 3.52
C TYR A 136 -21.77 7.37 4.14
N LEU A 137 -21.35 7.20 5.40
CA LEU A 137 -21.42 5.92 6.10
C LEU A 137 -22.88 5.47 6.29
N ALA A 138 -23.77 6.38 6.69
CA ALA A 138 -25.19 6.07 6.87
C ALA A 138 -25.87 5.63 5.56
N ASP A 139 -25.54 6.29 4.44
CA ASP A 139 -26.16 6.03 3.14
C ASP A 139 -25.63 4.74 2.48
N ASN A 140 -24.38 4.34 2.77
CA ASN A 140 -23.68 3.29 2.02
C ASN A 140 -23.26 2.07 2.86
N GLY A 141 -23.34 2.15 4.19
CA GLY A 141 -22.75 1.15 5.09
C GLY A 141 -21.23 1.21 5.10
N ASP A 142 -20.60 0.25 5.79
CA ASP A 142 -19.14 0.12 5.83
C ASP A 142 -18.64 -0.73 4.64
N PRO A 143 -17.87 -0.15 3.69
CA PRO A 143 -17.31 -0.90 2.57
C PRO A 143 -16.30 -1.99 2.99
N HIS A 144 -15.79 -1.95 4.22
CA HIS A 144 -14.85 -2.93 4.77
C HIS A 144 -15.52 -3.96 5.69
N VAL A 145 -16.86 -4.07 5.68
CA VAL A 145 -17.61 -4.98 6.55
C VAL A 145 -17.11 -6.44 6.52
N GLY A 146 -16.64 -6.92 5.37
CA GLY A 146 -16.14 -8.29 5.20
C GLY A 146 -14.63 -8.47 5.44
N LEU A 147 -13.92 -7.43 5.90
CA LEU A 147 -12.45 -7.47 6.08
C LEU A 147 -11.99 -8.64 6.96
N ASP A 148 -12.81 -9.02 7.95
CA ASP A 148 -12.49 -10.09 8.91
C ASP A 148 -13.15 -11.43 8.57
N ASP A 149 -13.86 -11.55 7.43
CA ASP A 149 -14.54 -12.78 7.03
C ASP A 149 -13.58 -13.90 6.62
N GLU A 150 -12.43 -13.53 6.03
CA GLU A 150 -11.42 -14.47 5.55
C GLU A 150 -10.00 -13.97 5.83
N ALA A 151 -9.14 -14.88 6.28
CA ALA A 151 -7.73 -14.63 6.50
C ALA A 151 -6.86 -15.40 5.51
N PHE A 152 -6.23 -14.66 4.61
CA PHE A 152 -5.47 -15.21 3.50
C PHE A 152 -4.06 -15.66 3.92
N GLY A 153 -3.52 -16.58 3.12
CA GLY A 153 -2.12 -16.95 3.16
C GLY A 153 -1.25 -16.00 2.35
N ILE A 154 0.05 -15.93 2.64
CA ILE A 154 1.04 -15.16 1.87
C ILE A 154 2.16 -16.03 1.29
N GLU A 155 2.02 -17.36 1.35
CA GLU A 155 3.02 -18.34 0.93
C GLU A 155 3.44 -18.12 -0.52
N THR A 156 2.48 -17.94 -1.44
CA THR A 156 2.78 -17.67 -2.86
C THR A 156 3.59 -16.38 -3.04
N LEU A 157 3.33 -15.34 -2.25
CA LEU A 157 4.11 -14.10 -2.31
C LEU A 157 5.54 -14.29 -1.76
N LEU A 158 5.71 -15.16 -0.76
CA LEU A 158 7.03 -15.54 -0.25
C LEU A 158 7.79 -16.37 -1.30
N GLU A 159 7.13 -17.31 -1.98
CA GLU A 159 7.71 -18.04 -3.11
C GLU A 159 8.13 -17.10 -4.24
N TRP A 160 7.33 -16.09 -4.55
CA TRP A 160 7.68 -15.05 -5.54
C TRP A 160 8.89 -14.23 -5.10
N TYR A 161 8.97 -13.86 -3.81
CA TYR A 161 10.10 -13.12 -3.26
C TYR A 161 11.41 -13.91 -3.44
N GLU A 162 11.42 -15.18 -3.08
CA GLU A 162 12.58 -16.06 -3.22
C GLU A 162 12.96 -16.28 -4.70
N ALA A 163 11.96 -16.50 -5.56
CA ALA A 163 12.17 -16.74 -6.99
C ALA A 163 12.70 -15.50 -7.75
N ASP A 164 12.32 -14.28 -7.33
CA ASP A 164 12.73 -13.03 -7.97
C ASP A 164 14.24 -12.77 -7.86
N GLY A 165 14.91 -13.30 -6.82
CA GLY A 165 16.37 -13.29 -6.70
C GLY A 165 17.05 -11.92 -6.53
N ARG A 166 16.32 -10.80 -6.69
CA ARG A 166 16.83 -9.44 -6.40
C ARG A 166 17.02 -9.18 -4.92
N GLY A 167 16.50 -10.06 -4.07
CA GLY A 167 16.65 -10.02 -2.61
C GLY A 167 16.03 -8.78 -1.96
N GLU A 168 16.60 -8.42 -0.82
CA GLU A 168 16.05 -7.42 0.08
C GLU A 168 16.12 -5.98 -0.46
N MET A 169 15.10 -5.18 -0.14
CA MET A 169 15.05 -3.74 -0.42
C MET A 169 15.44 -2.92 0.80
N PRO A 170 16.00 -1.71 0.62
CA PRO A 170 16.46 -0.91 1.75
C PRO A 170 15.33 -0.57 2.73
N TYR A 171 15.66 -0.60 4.02
CA TYR A 171 14.80 -0.07 5.09
C TYR A 171 14.89 1.46 5.15
N PRO A 172 13.95 2.13 5.82
CA PRO A 172 14.06 3.56 6.12
C PRO A 172 15.36 3.88 6.86
N PRO A 173 15.99 5.07 6.64
CA PRO A 173 17.34 5.34 7.11
C PRO A 173 17.43 5.34 8.65
N ASP A 174 16.34 5.76 9.30
CA ASP A 174 16.24 5.87 10.76
C ASP A 174 15.64 4.61 11.42
N TYR A 175 15.44 3.53 10.66
CA TYR A 175 14.78 2.34 11.17
C TYR A 175 15.75 1.50 12.03
N PRO A 176 15.46 1.26 13.33
CA PRO A 176 16.36 0.52 14.22
C PRO A 176 16.49 -0.94 13.79
N LYS A 177 17.66 -1.55 14.00
CA LYS A 177 17.87 -2.99 13.77
C LYS A 177 17.35 -3.80 14.94
N MET A 178 16.67 -4.91 14.66
CA MET A 178 16.24 -5.88 15.68
C MET A 178 17.34 -6.93 15.95
N PRO A 179 17.46 -7.47 17.17
CA PRO A 179 18.33 -8.61 17.43
C PRO A 179 17.95 -9.82 16.56
N GLY A 180 18.93 -10.42 15.89
CA GLY A 180 18.70 -11.57 14.99
C GLY A 180 18.20 -11.22 13.58
N GLU A 181 18.03 -9.93 13.27
CA GLU A 181 17.60 -9.50 11.93
C GLU A 181 18.68 -9.77 10.86
N PRO A 182 18.29 -10.25 9.66
CA PRO A 182 19.21 -10.44 8.53
C PRO A 182 19.96 -9.16 8.13
N MET A 183 21.05 -9.31 7.39
CA MET A 183 21.83 -8.17 6.90
C MET A 183 21.01 -7.33 5.92
N ARG A 184 20.68 -6.10 6.31
CA ARG A 184 19.99 -5.14 5.44
C ARG A 184 20.87 -4.70 4.28
N VAL A 185 20.28 -4.60 3.10
CA VAL A 185 20.89 -3.94 1.95
C VAL A 185 20.99 -2.45 2.26
N GLN A 186 22.22 -1.93 2.25
CA GLN A 186 22.45 -0.49 2.35
C GLN A 186 21.98 0.18 1.06
N PRO A 187 21.26 1.30 1.12
CA PRO A 187 20.97 2.09 -0.06
C PRO A 187 22.29 2.50 -0.72
N SER A 188 22.64 1.92 -1.88
CA SER A 188 23.73 2.44 -2.71
C SER A 188 23.15 3.43 -3.71
N ARG A 189 23.71 4.63 -3.78
CA ARG A 189 23.43 5.58 -4.85
C ARG A 189 24.22 5.18 -6.10
N LYS A 190 23.66 5.39 -7.29
CA LYS A 190 24.49 5.56 -8.48
C LYS A 190 25.37 6.79 -8.26
N ARG A 191 26.68 6.60 -8.11
CA ARG A 191 27.65 7.68 -8.31
C ARG A 191 27.58 8.02 -9.81
N ASN A 192 26.98 9.16 -10.13
CA ASN A 192 27.18 9.82 -11.42
C ASN A 192 28.60 10.35 -11.51
#